data_AF-A0A2V9MKN5-F1
#
_entry.id   AF-A0A2V9MKN5-F1
#
_cell.length_a   1.000
_cell.length_b   1.000
_cell.length_c   1.000
_cell.angle_alpha   90.00
_cell.angle_beta   90.00
_cell.angle_gamma   90.00
#
_symmetry.space_group_name_H-M   'P 1'
#
loop_
_entity.id
_entity.type
_entity.pdbx_description
1 polymer ?
#
loop_
_entity_poly.entity_id
_entity_poly.type
_entity_poly.pdbx_seq_one_letter_code
_entity_poly.pdbx_strand_id
1 'polypeptide(L)' 'EDPMDSIELEGEPDLRMVIPGGVEGDTATVASLINAIPRVVEAEPGLKTVLDLPIPRAFQAV' A
#
# COMPACT_ATOMS: atom_id res chain seq x y z
N GLU A 1 -8.04 21.74 -11.01
CA GLU A 1 -7.40 21.11 -9.84
C GLU A 1 -6.32 20.17 -10.36
N ASP A 2 -5.24 19.98 -9.62
CA ASP A 2 -4.14 19.08 -9.98
C ASP A 2 -4.06 17.98 -8.90
N PRO A 3 -4.93 16.95 -8.96
CA PRO A 3 -5.01 15.93 -7.92
C PRO A 3 -3.72 15.11 -7.91
N MET A 4 -3.22 14.81 -6.72
CA MET A 4 -1.97 14.07 -6.53
C MET A 4 -1.94 13.42 -5.15
N ASP A 5 -1.28 12.26 -5.05
CA ASP A 5 -0.77 11.78 -3.77
C ASP A 5 0.68 12.25 -3.62
N SER A 6 1.03 12.81 -2.47
CA SER A 6 2.39 13.29 -2.21
C SER A 6 2.86 12.89 -0.82
N ILE A 7 4.15 12.55 -0.73
CA ILE A 7 4.84 12.23 0.51
C ILE A 7 6.12 13.05 0.55
N GLU A 8 6.32 13.79 1.64
CA GLU A 8 7.52 14.60 1.91
C GLU A 8 8.17 14.06 3.20
N LEU A 9 9.47 13.76 3.13
CA LEU A 9 10.28 13.31 4.26
C LEU A 9 11.44 14.29 4.43
N GLU A 10 11.46 14.99 5.57
CA GLU A 10 12.56 15.88 5.94
C GLU A 10 13.70 15.08 6.59
N GLY A 11 14.93 15.31 6.13
CA GLY A 11 16.09 14.58 6.62
C GLY A 11 17.36 14.86 5.83
N GLU A 12 18.31 13.92 5.85
CA GLU A 12 19.57 14.03 5.12
C GLU A 12 19.75 12.78 4.23
N PRO A 13 19.34 12.84 2.94
CA PRO A 13 18.73 13.96 2.22
C PRO A 13 17.22 14.07 2.43
N ASP A 14 16.66 15.27 2.16
CA ASP A 14 15.22 15.45 1.99
C ASP A 14 14.71 14.62 0.80
N LEU A 15 13.53 14.00 0.97
CA LEU A 15 12.87 13.20 -0.07
C LEU A 15 11.46 13.72 -0.35
N ARG A 16 11.13 13.82 -1.64
CA ARG A 16 9.79 14.17 -2.11
C ARG A 16 9.33 13.18 -3.17
N MET A 17 8.19 12.53 -2.91
CA MET A 17 7.55 11.59 -3.83
C MET A 17 6.18 12.11 -4.22
N VAL A 18 5.85 12.02 -5.52
CA VAL A 18 4.57 12.46 -6.08
C VAL A 18 4.03 11.39 -7.01
N ILE A 19 2.74 11.08 -6.87
CA ILE A 19 1.95 10.31 -7.84
C ILE A 19 0.97 11.29 -8.51
N PRO A 20 1.26 11.74 -9.75
CA PRO A 20 0.37 12.64 -10.49
C PRO A 20 -0.98 11.96 -10.75
N GLY A 21 -2.08 12.68 -10.53
CA GLY A 21 -3.44 12.13 -10.63
C GLY A 21 -3.91 11.37 -9.40
N GLY A 22 -3.01 11.03 -8.48
CA GLY A 22 -3.29 10.18 -7.32
C GLY A 22 -3.59 8.72 -7.70
N VAL A 23 -3.76 7.88 -6.69
CA VAL A 23 -4.21 6.51 -6.85
C VAL A 23 -5.75 6.48 -6.80
N GLU A 24 -6.38 5.77 -7.75
CA GLU A 24 -7.83 5.59 -7.76
C GLU A 24 -8.30 4.77 -6.55
N GLY A 25 -8.92 5.43 -5.58
CA GLY A 25 -9.22 4.87 -4.26
C GLY A 25 -10.10 3.62 -4.28
N ASP A 26 -11.13 3.57 -5.11
CA ASP A 26 -12.07 2.45 -5.18
C ASP A 26 -11.36 1.15 -5.61
N THR A 27 -10.71 1.20 -6.78
CA THR A 27 -9.94 0.09 -7.32
C THR A 27 -8.76 -0.28 -6.40
N ALA A 28 -8.06 0.71 -5.85
CA ALA A 28 -6.93 0.48 -4.96
C ALA A 28 -7.32 -0.15 -3.61
N THR A 29 -8.49 0.18 -3.07
CA THR A 29 -9.00 -0.42 -1.84
C THR A 29 -9.28 -1.91 -2.04
N VAL A 30 -9.99 -2.25 -3.12
CA VAL A 30 -10.28 -3.65 -3.48
C VAL A 30 -9.00 -4.42 -3.75
N ALA A 31 -8.08 -3.84 -4.55
CA ALA A 31 -6.81 -4.47 -4.86
C ALA A 31 -5.95 -4.70 -3.61
N SER A 32 -5.88 -3.73 -2.70
CA SER A 32 -5.12 -3.85 -1.45
C SER A 32 -5.65 -4.99 -0.58
N LEU A 33 -6.98 -5.14 -0.49
CA LEU A 33 -7.62 -6.23 0.27
C LEU A 33 -7.33 -7.59 -0.35
N ILE A 34 -7.55 -7.77 -1.66
CA ILE A 34 -7.33 -9.05 -2.35
C ILE A 34 -5.85 -9.45 -2.30
N ASN A 35 -4.94 -8.50 -2.57
CA ASN A 35 -3.50 -8.74 -2.58
C ASN A 35 -2.94 -9.06 -1.18
N ALA A 36 -3.62 -8.65 -0.12
CA ALA A 36 -3.22 -8.97 1.25
C ALA A 36 -3.62 -10.39 1.68
N ILE A 37 -4.60 -11.04 1.04
CA ILE A 37 -5.15 -12.34 1.49
C ILE A 37 -4.07 -13.40 1.75
N PRO A 38 -3.13 -13.69 0.83
CA PRO A 38 -2.11 -14.71 1.09
C PRO A 38 -1.26 -14.39 2.32
N ARG A 39 -0.98 -13.10 2.55
CA ARG A 39 -0.18 -12.63 3.67
C ARG A 39 -0.92 -12.71 5.00
N VAL A 40 -2.23 -12.49 4.99
CA VAL A 40 -3.08 -12.67 6.17
C VAL A 40 -3.18 -14.16 6.53
N VAL A 41 -3.31 -15.04 5.52
CA VAL A 41 -3.38 -16.49 5.74
C VAL A 41 -2.08 -17.06 6.33
N GLU A 42 -0.93 -16.52 5.92
CA GLU A 42 0.39 -16.92 6.42
C GLU A 42 0.78 -16.26 7.76
N ALA A 43 0.02 -15.28 8.24
CA ALA A 43 0.35 -14.53 9.45
C ALA A 43 0.08 -15.33 10.73
N GLU A 44 0.84 -15.02 11.78
CA GLU A 44 0.55 -15.54 13.12
C GLU A 44 -0.83 -15.08 13.61
N PRO A 45 -1.56 -15.91 14.38
CA PRO A 45 -2.85 -15.52 14.95
C PRO A 45 -2.81 -14.24 15.78
N GLY A 46 -3.89 -13.48 15.74
CA GLY A 46 -4.08 -12.27 16.54
C GLY A 46 -4.71 -11.13 15.74
N LEU A 47 -4.97 -10.01 16.42
CA LEU A 47 -5.34 -8.77 15.74
C LEU A 47 -4.06 -8.12 15.20
N LYS A 48 -3.93 -8.07 13.88
CA LYS A 48 -2.76 -7.53 13.17
C LYS A 48 -3.14 -6.25 12.42
N THR A 49 -2.15 -5.40 12.20
CA THR A 49 -2.22 -4.21 11.34
C THR A 49 -1.47 -4.46 10.03
N VAL A 50 -1.60 -3.54 9.07
CA VAL A 50 -0.86 -3.63 7.80
C VAL A 50 0.66 -3.54 7.97
N LEU A 51 1.14 -2.99 9.09
CA LEU A 51 2.57 -2.91 9.41
C LEU A 51 3.14 -4.25 9.90
N ASP A 52 2.27 -5.17 10.33
CA ASP A 52 2.67 -6.51 10.80
C ASP A 52 2.77 -7.53 9.64
N LEU A 53 2.39 -7.14 8.43
CA LEU A 53 2.41 -7.98 7.23
C LEU A 53 3.58 -7.58 6.31
N PRO A 54 4.13 -8.52 5.52
CA PRO A 54 5.14 -8.15 4.52
C PRO A 54 4.51 -7.29 3.42
N ILE A 55 5.33 -6.44 2.80
CA ILE A 55 4.92 -5.42 1.81
C ILE A 55 3.88 -5.98 0.81
N PRO A 56 2.74 -5.28 0.61
CA PRO A 56 1.72 -5.68 -0.36
C PRO A 56 2.31 -5.80 -1.76
N ARG A 57 1.86 -6.81 -2.50
CA ARG A 57 2.25 -6.97 -3.91
C ARG A 57 1.07 -7.51 -4.72
N ALA A 58 0.99 -7.10 -5.98
CA ALA A 58 0.14 -7.80 -6.92
C ALA A 58 0.66 -9.24 -7.09
N PHE A 59 -0.23 -10.23 -7.06
CA PHE A 59 0.09 -11.60 -7.39
C PHE A 59 -0.87 -12.09 -8.48
N GLN A 60 -0.37 -12.86 -9.44
CA GLN A 60 -1.25 -13.69 -10.25
C GLN A 60 -1.51 -14.97 -9.49
N ALA A 61 -2.79 -15.27 -9.23
CA ALA A 61 -3.19 -16.64 -8.97
C ALA A 61 -2.95 -17.44 -10.25
N VAL A 62 -2.11 -18.46 -10.16
CA VAL A 62 -1.92 -19.44 -11.25
C VAL A 62 -3.07 -20.43 -11.20
#